data_AF-A0A8I0GUC9-F1
#
_entry.id   AF-A0A8I0GUC9-F1
#
_cell.length_a   1.000
_cell.length_b   1.000
_cell.length_c   1.000
_cell.angle_alpha   90.00
_cell.angle_beta   90.00
_cell.angle_gamma   90.00
#
_symmetry.space_group_name_H-M   'P 1'
#
loop_
_entity.id
_entity.type
_entity.pdbx_description
1 polymer ?
#
loop_
_entity_poly.entity_id
_entity_poly.type
_entity_poly.pdbx_seq_one_letter_code
_entity_poly.pdbx_strand_id
1 'polypeptide(L)'
;MPEFTTNQWVIIALVLLLGWFLGLFTLSGGRKWKKAFEHERSRRIAADSEVDTLSAQVAELAGEREQRIALEQERDNHLARATAANQRIAELESRSAGINADTAGSIAAAASGKRDDLARIFGIGRGGEMRLNALGINRYSDITALSPQDEAVLEGRMGIAPGTIADERWREQAEMLRQGFTDEHARRFA
;
A
#
# COMPACT_ATOMS: atom_id res chain seq x y z
N MET A 1 9.90 45.32 -104.00
CA MET A 1 10.35 45.03 -102.62
C MET A 1 11.45 46.03 -102.31
N PRO A 2 11.44 46.78 -101.20
CA PRO A 2 12.58 47.62 -100.87
C PRO A 2 13.81 46.73 -100.63
N GLU A 3 14.85 46.92 -101.44
CA GLU A 3 16.13 46.21 -101.30
C GLU A 3 16.88 46.82 -100.10
N PHE A 4 17.26 45.98 -99.13
CA PHE A 4 18.03 46.43 -97.97
C PHE A 4 19.45 46.80 -98.37
N THR A 5 19.91 47.97 -97.91
CA THR A 5 21.30 48.39 -98.09
C THR A 5 22.24 47.60 -97.18
N THR A 6 23.50 47.44 -97.57
CA THR A 6 24.53 46.77 -96.75
C THR A 6 24.60 47.36 -95.33
N ASN A 7 24.45 48.69 -95.19
CA ASN A 7 24.43 49.36 -93.90
C ASN A 7 23.25 48.93 -93.01
N GLN A 8 22.07 48.67 -93.57
CA GLN A 8 20.92 48.19 -92.81
C GLN A 8 21.11 46.76 -92.31
N TRP A 9 21.70 45.88 -93.11
CA TRP A 9 22.09 44.53 -92.68
C TRP A 9 23.10 44.57 -91.52
N VAL A 10 24.08 45.48 -91.60
CA VAL A 10 25.06 45.68 -90.52
C VAL A 10 24.38 46.16 -89.24
N ILE A 11 23.44 47.10 -89.31
CA ILE A 11 22.71 47.59 -88.12
C ILE A 11 21.89 46.47 -87.48
N ILE A 12 21.17 45.66 -88.27
CA ILE A 12 20.38 44.54 -87.74
C ILE A 12 21.28 43.52 -87.04
N ALA A 13 22.43 43.18 -87.65
CA ALA A 13 23.40 42.27 -87.05
C ALA A 13 23.92 42.82 -85.70
N LEU A 14 24.24 44.11 -85.63
CA LEU A 14 24.70 44.76 -84.40
C LEU A 14 23.62 44.76 -83.31
N VAL A 15 22.37 45.05 -83.64
CA VAL A 15 21.26 45.02 -82.68
C VAL A 15 21.01 43.60 -82.17
N LEU A 16 21.08 42.59 -83.05
CA LEU A 16 20.91 41.19 -82.68
C LEU A 16 22.05 40.72 -81.78
N LEU A 17 23.30 41.07 -82.11
CA LEU A 17 24.46 40.77 -81.27
C LEU A 17 24.38 41.49 -79.93
N LEU A 18 23.94 42.75 -79.91
CA LEU A 18 23.77 43.52 -78.68
C LEU A 18 22.67 42.91 -77.80
N GLY A 19 21.52 42.57 -78.38
CA GLY A 19 20.43 41.90 -77.67
C GLY A 19 20.83 40.52 -77.14
N TRP A 20 21.60 39.76 -77.93
CA TRP A 20 22.16 38.47 -77.51
C TRP A 20 23.15 38.63 -76.35
N PHE A 21 24.02 39.63 -76.42
CA PHE A 21 24.99 39.93 -75.37
C PHE A 21 24.32 40.42 -74.09
N LEU A 22 23.30 41.29 -74.20
CA LEU A 22 22.48 41.74 -73.07
C LEU A 22 21.74 40.56 -72.41
N GLY A 23 21.17 39.66 -73.22
CA GLY A 23 20.52 38.44 -72.75
C GLY A 23 21.47 37.57 -71.93
N LEU A 24 22.66 37.26 -72.47
CA LEU A 24 23.67 36.47 -71.75
C LEU A 24 24.13 37.12 -70.44
N PHE A 25 24.25 38.44 -70.41
CA PHE A 25 24.67 39.15 -69.21
C PHE A 25 23.62 39.08 -68.08
N THR A 26 22.32 39.12 -68.41
CA THR A 26 21.24 39.05 -67.42
C THR A 26 21.05 37.66 -66.79
N LEU A 27 21.36 36.56 -67.50
CA LEU A 27 21.27 35.19 -66.96
C LEU A 27 22.41 34.82 -66.00
N SER A 28 23.53 35.57 -65.99
CA SER A 28 24.73 35.23 -65.21
C SER A 28 24.59 35.45 -63.69
N GLY A 29 23.57 36.21 -63.26
CA GLY A 29 23.37 36.56 -61.85
C GLY A 29 22.87 35.43 -60.94
N GLY A 30 22.16 34.43 -61.47
CA GLY A 30 21.43 33.45 -60.65
C GLY A 30 22.28 32.48 -59.83
N ARG A 31 23.54 32.23 -60.24
CA ARG A 31 24.41 31.21 -59.60
C ARG A 31 24.87 31.61 -58.20
N LYS A 32 25.00 32.90 -57.90
CA LYS A 32 25.44 33.40 -56.58
C LYS A 32 24.29 33.34 -55.56
N TRP A 33 23.11 33.81 -55.95
CA TRP A 33 21.91 33.77 -55.11
C TRP A 33 21.46 32.32 -54.83
N LYS A 34 21.58 31.42 -55.81
CA LYS A 34 21.30 29.99 -55.61
C LYS A 34 22.22 29.35 -54.57
N LYS A 35 23.53 29.61 -54.64
CA LYS A 35 24.49 29.11 -53.63
C LYS A 35 24.23 29.68 -52.23
N ALA A 36 23.91 30.97 -52.13
CA ALA A 36 23.58 31.60 -50.85
C ALA A 36 22.29 31.01 -50.24
N PHE A 37 21.27 30.79 -51.07
CA PHE A 37 20.02 30.15 -50.66
C PHE A 37 20.22 28.69 -50.24
N GLU A 38 20.97 27.91 -51.03
CA GLU A 38 21.31 26.52 -50.69
C GLU A 38 22.10 26.44 -49.38
N HIS A 39 23.04 27.35 -49.16
CA HIS A 39 23.80 27.44 -47.92
C HIS A 39 22.90 27.78 -46.73
N GLU A 40 22.05 28.79 -46.84
CA GLU A 40 21.10 29.16 -45.79
C GLU A 40 20.11 28.03 -45.48
N ARG A 41 19.61 27.34 -46.52
CA ARG A 41 18.74 26.17 -46.38
C ARG A 41 19.47 25.02 -45.68
N SER A 42 20.72 24.73 -46.04
CA SER A 42 21.50 23.68 -45.37
C SER A 42 21.73 23.98 -43.89
N ARG A 43 21.92 25.25 -43.53
CA ARG A 43 22.05 25.67 -42.13
C ARG A 43 20.76 25.44 -41.35
N ARG A 44 19.61 25.74 -41.96
CA ARG A 44 18.30 25.49 -41.34
C ARG A 44 18.04 24.00 -41.15
N ILE A 45 18.27 23.19 -42.18
CA ILE A 45 18.13 21.73 -42.09
C ILE A 45 19.04 21.17 -40.98
N ALA A 46 20.29 21.65 -40.89
CA ALA A 46 21.21 21.22 -39.84
C ALA A 46 20.72 21.63 -38.44
N ALA A 47 20.26 22.86 -38.27
CA ALA A 47 19.71 23.34 -37.01
C ALA A 47 18.44 22.58 -36.59
N ASP A 48 17.52 22.33 -37.52
CA ASP A 48 16.32 21.54 -37.27
C ASP A 48 16.69 20.10 -36.86
N SER A 49 17.67 19.49 -37.54
CA SER A 49 18.15 18.15 -37.17
C SER A 49 18.80 18.11 -35.79
N GLU A 50 19.51 19.17 -35.38
CA GLU A 50 20.08 19.28 -34.04
C GLU A 50 18.98 19.38 -32.99
N VAL A 51 17.96 20.21 -33.22
CA VAL A 51 16.78 20.30 -32.35
C VAL A 51 16.05 18.97 -32.24
N ASP A 52 15.87 18.25 -33.35
CA ASP A 52 15.25 16.93 -33.35
C ASP A 52 16.06 15.95 -32.49
N THR A 53 17.39 15.92 -32.64
CA THR A 53 18.26 15.04 -31.83
C THR A 53 18.23 15.40 -30.34
N LEU A 54 18.22 16.68 -29.99
CA LEU A 54 18.14 17.14 -28.61
C LEU A 54 16.77 16.84 -28.00
N SER A 55 15.69 17.04 -28.78
CA SER A 55 14.33 16.72 -28.32
C SER A 55 14.15 15.22 -28.06
N ALA A 56 14.75 14.37 -28.90
CA ALA A 56 14.77 12.92 -28.70
C ALA A 56 15.54 12.54 -27.42
N GLN A 57 16.71 13.13 -27.18
CA GLN A 57 17.48 12.92 -25.94
C GLN A 57 16.71 13.39 -24.70
N VAL A 58 16.02 14.53 -24.78
CA VAL A 58 15.18 15.03 -23.66
C VAL A 58 14.02 14.07 -23.39
N ALA A 59 13.37 13.54 -24.43
CA ALA A 59 12.30 12.57 -24.28
C ALA A 59 12.80 11.25 -23.66
N GLU A 60 13.98 10.78 -24.06
CA GLU A 60 14.62 9.61 -23.47
C GLU A 60 14.94 9.82 -21.98
N LEU A 61 15.59 10.94 -21.63
CA LEU A 61 15.89 11.29 -20.25
C LEU A 61 14.63 11.48 -19.40
N ALA A 62 13.55 12.02 -19.98
CA ALA A 62 12.26 12.12 -19.30
C ALA A 62 11.68 10.73 -19.02
N GLY A 63 11.73 9.81 -19.99
CA GLY A 63 11.32 8.42 -19.81
C GLY A 63 12.13 7.69 -18.73
N GLU A 64 13.46 7.85 -18.71
CA GLU A 64 14.31 7.28 -17.65
C GLU A 64 13.96 7.82 -16.26
N ARG A 65 13.68 9.12 -16.15
CA ARG A 65 13.28 9.75 -14.89
C ARG A 65 11.93 9.20 -14.39
N GLU A 66 10.95 9.06 -15.28
CA GLU A 66 9.66 8.47 -14.94
C GLU A 66 9.81 7.02 -14.45
N GLN A 67 10.64 6.22 -15.11
CA GLN A 67 10.95 4.85 -14.67
C GLN A 67 11.59 4.84 -13.28
N ARG A 68 12.54 5.73 -13.00
CA ARG A 68 13.16 5.84 -11.66
C ARG A 68 12.16 6.22 -10.59
N ILE A 69 11.26 7.17 -10.87
CA ILE A 69 10.20 7.58 -9.95
C ILE A 69 9.24 6.42 -9.67
N ALA A 70 8.86 5.64 -10.70
CA ALA A 70 7.99 4.48 -10.53
C ALA A 70 8.64 3.41 -9.63
N LEU A 71 9.93 3.10 -9.84
CA LEU A 71 10.67 2.16 -9.00
C LEU A 71 10.79 2.64 -7.54
N GLU A 72 11.01 3.94 -7.34
CA GLU A 72 11.05 4.53 -6.00
C GLU A 72 9.69 4.44 -5.30
N GLN A 73 8.59 4.74 -6.00
CA GLN A 73 7.24 4.57 -5.47
C GLN A 73 6.92 3.11 -5.12
N GLU A 74 7.33 2.15 -5.94
CA GLU A 74 7.19 0.73 -5.64
C GLU A 74 7.95 0.36 -4.37
N ARG A 75 9.23 0.75 -4.26
CA ARG A 75 10.06 0.52 -3.07
C ARG A 75 9.40 1.11 -1.81
N ASP A 76 8.92 2.34 -1.89
CA ASP A 76 8.32 3.03 -0.75
C ASP A 76 7.00 2.38 -0.34
N ASN A 77 6.20 1.91 -1.30
CA ASN A 77 5.00 1.11 -1.04
C ASN A 77 5.36 -0.22 -0.36
N HIS A 78 6.43 -0.90 -0.79
CA HIS A 78 6.91 -2.11 -0.15
C HIS A 78 7.37 -1.86 1.29
N LEU A 79 8.12 -0.78 1.52
CA LEU A 79 8.57 -0.39 2.85
C LEU A 79 7.38 -0.06 3.76
N ALA A 80 6.42 0.72 3.28
CA ALA A 80 5.21 1.09 4.02
C ALA A 80 4.39 -0.16 4.42
N ARG A 81 4.25 -1.13 3.51
CA ARG A 81 3.60 -2.42 3.81
C ARG A 81 4.35 -3.21 4.87
N ALA A 82 5.69 -3.29 4.76
CA ALA A 82 6.52 -3.98 5.73
C ALA A 82 6.44 -3.32 7.12
N THR A 83 6.50 -1.98 7.20
CA THR A 83 6.36 -1.26 8.46
C THR A 83 4.99 -1.44 9.09
N ALA A 84 3.91 -1.42 8.28
CA ALA A 84 2.56 -1.66 8.77
C ALA A 84 2.37 -3.11 9.27
N ALA A 85 2.98 -4.09 8.61
CA ALA A 85 2.99 -5.47 9.07
C ALA A 85 3.73 -5.61 10.41
N ASN A 86 4.91 -5.01 10.54
CA ASN A 86 5.69 -5.03 11.79
C ASN A 86 4.94 -4.36 12.95
N GLN A 87 4.26 -3.25 12.70
CA GLN A 87 3.43 -2.57 13.71
C GLN A 87 2.29 -3.47 14.20
N ARG A 88 1.60 -4.17 13.29
CA ARG A 88 0.55 -5.13 13.68
C ARG A 88 1.09 -6.29 14.51
N ILE A 89 2.27 -6.81 14.16
CA ILE A 89 2.92 -7.86 14.95
C ILE A 89 3.21 -7.34 16.37
N ALA A 90 3.80 -6.15 16.50
CA ALA A 90 4.08 -5.54 17.79
C ALA A 90 2.81 -5.29 18.63
N GLU A 91 1.70 -4.87 17.99
CA GLU A 91 0.41 -4.71 18.66
C GLU A 91 -0.13 -6.05 19.19
N LEU A 92 -0.09 -7.10 18.37
CA LEU A 92 -0.52 -8.45 18.77
C LEU A 92 0.35 -9.01 19.91
N GLU A 93 1.66 -8.80 19.84
CA GLU A 93 2.60 -9.17 20.90
C GLU A 93 2.26 -8.44 22.20
N SER A 94 2.03 -7.13 22.16
CA SER A 94 1.65 -6.35 23.34
C SER A 94 0.34 -6.84 23.97
N ARG A 95 -0.66 -7.15 23.14
CA ARG A 95 -1.95 -7.68 23.59
C ARG A 95 -1.79 -9.07 24.21
N SER A 96 -1.00 -9.94 23.58
CA SER A 96 -0.71 -11.27 24.12
C SER A 96 0.06 -11.20 25.43
N ALA A 97 1.02 -10.28 25.57
CA ALA A 97 1.78 -10.08 26.80
C ALA A 97 0.86 -9.65 27.96
N GLY A 98 -0.11 -8.77 27.70
CA GLY A 98 -1.16 -8.41 28.66
C GLY A 98 -1.99 -9.62 29.11
N ILE A 99 -2.51 -10.40 28.16
CA ILE A 99 -3.29 -11.62 28.46
C ILE A 99 -2.48 -12.63 29.28
N ASN A 100 -1.21 -12.81 28.94
CA ASN A 100 -0.32 -13.73 29.65
C ASN A 100 -0.01 -13.24 31.08
N ALA A 101 0.20 -11.94 31.27
CA ALA A 101 0.42 -11.33 32.58
C ALA A 101 -0.83 -11.46 33.48
N ASP A 102 -2.02 -11.20 32.94
CA ASP A 102 -3.29 -11.37 33.64
C ASP A 102 -3.52 -12.84 34.06
N THR A 103 -3.19 -13.77 33.16
CA THR A 103 -3.26 -15.22 33.43
C THR A 103 -2.26 -15.63 34.52
N ALA A 104 -1.02 -15.13 34.47
CA ALA A 104 -0.02 -15.41 35.50
C ALA A 104 -0.42 -14.84 36.88
N GLY A 105 -0.98 -13.63 36.91
CA GLY A 105 -1.47 -12.99 38.13
C GLY A 105 -2.65 -13.75 38.76
N SER A 106 -3.57 -14.26 37.95
CA SER A 106 -4.69 -15.07 38.43
C SER A 106 -4.22 -16.42 38.99
N ILE A 107 -3.28 -17.11 38.32
CA ILE A 107 -2.67 -18.35 38.83
C ILE A 107 -1.93 -18.10 40.16
N ALA A 108 -1.17 -17.01 40.28
CA ALA A 108 -0.45 -16.68 41.52
C ALA A 108 -1.40 -16.33 42.69
N ALA A 109 -2.53 -15.67 42.40
CA ALA A 109 -3.57 -15.39 43.39
C ALA A 109 -4.25 -16.67 43.88
N ALA A 110 -4.43 -17.66 43.00
CA ALA A 110 -4.93 -18.97 43.38
C ALA A 110 -3.93 -19.75 44.25
N ALA A 111 -2.65 -19.77 43.86
CA ALA A 111 -1.60 -20.47 44.61
C ALA A 111 -1.38 -19.90 46.03
N SER A 112 -1.63 -18.60 46.24
CA SER A 112 -1.55 -17.96 47.56
C SER A 112 -2.81 -18.13 48.42
N GLY A 113 -3.83 -18.87 47.95
CA GLY A 113 -5.10 -19.08 48.65
C GLY A 113 -5.98 -17.82 48.77
N LYS A 114 -5.58 -16.73 48.11
CA LYS A 114 -6.32 -15.46 48.10
C LYS A 114 -7.58 -15.57 47.24
N ARG A 115 -7.56 -16.46 46.24
CA ARG A 115 -8.67 -16.82 45.36
C ARG A 115 -8.66 -18.34 45.16
N ASP A 116 -9.79 -18.89 44.74
CA ASP A 116 -9.85 -20.28 44.29
C ASP A 116 -9.70 -20.35 42.76
N ASP A 117 -9.14 -21.44 42.26
CA ASP A 117 -8.96 -21.69 40.82
C ASP A 117 -10.30 -22.13 40.21
N LEU A 118 -11.14 -21.15 39.85
CA LEU A 118 -12.49 -21.42 39.33
C LEU A 118 -12.45 -22.18 38.00
N ALA A 119 -11.32 -22.12 37.29
CA ALA A 119 -11.10 -22.86 36.06
C ALA A 119 -11.06 -24.40 36.23
N ARG A 120 -11.08 -24.90 37.48
CA ARG A 120 -11.21 -26.34 37.77
C ARG A 120 -12.64 -26.86 37.66
N ILE A 121 -13.64 -25.98 37.70
CA ILE A 121 -15.04 -26.35 37.48
C ILE A 121 -15.23 -26.59 35.99
N PHE A 122 -15.73 -27.77 35.63
CA PHE A 122 -16.03 -28.11 34.24
C PHE A 122 -17.10 -27.16 33.71
N GLY A 123 -16.84 -26.54 32.56
CA GLY A 123 -17.66 -25.45 32.01
C GLY A 123 -17.05 -24.05 32.20
N ILE A 124 -16.21 -23.87 33.21
CA ILE A 124 -15.52 -22.60 33.49
C ILE A 124 -14.11 -22.68 32.91
N GLY A 125 -13.92 -22.28 31.66
CA GLY A 125 -12.58 -22.09 31.11
C GLY A 125 -11.88 -20.85 31.71
N ARG A 126 -10.59 -20.64 31.39
CA ARG A 126 -9.82 -19.44 31.82
C ARG A 126 -10.53 -18.12 31.53
N GLY A 127 -11.15 -18.00 30.36
CA GLY A 127 -11.93 -16.82 30.00
C GLY A 127 -13.19 -16.63 30.87
N GLY A 128 -13.81 -17.72 31.30
CA GLY A 128 -14.96 -17.70 32.22
C GLY A 128 -14.52 -17.31 33.64
N GLU A 129 -13.45 -17.90 34.14
CA GLU A 129 -12.83 -17.55 35.44
C GLU A 129 -12.48 -16.05 35.50
N MET A 130 -11.88 -15.48 34.44
CA MET A 130 -11.57 -14.04 34.41
C MET A 130 -12.83 -13.17 34.49
N ARG A 131 -13.91 -13.55 33.78
CA ARG A 131 -15.19 -12.83 33.84
C ARG A 131 -15.83 -12.94 35.22
N LEU A 132 -15.82 -14.11 35.85
CA LEU A 132 -16.32 -14.31 37.21
C LEU A 132 -15.54 -13.44 38.21
N ASN A 133 -14.21 -13.47 38.12
CA ASN A 133 -13.33 -12.66 38.96
C ASN A 133 -13.59 -11.15 38.78
N ALA A 134 -13.85 -10.69 37.55
CA ALA A 134 -14.22 -9.30 37.26
C ALA A 134 -15.59 -8.91 37.84
N LEU A 135 -16.51 -9.87 37.94
CA LEU A 135 -17.81 -9.72 38.61
C LEU A 135 -17.73 -9.86 40.14
N GLY A 136 -16.53 -10.07 40.68
CA GLY A 136 -16.26 -10.18 42.12
C GLY A 136 -16.34 -11.61 42.67
N ILE A 137 -16.74 -12.59 41.86
CA ILE A 137 -16.81 -14.01 42.24
C ILE A 137 -15.42 -14.60 42.07
N ASN A 138 -14.75 -14.91 43.18
CA ASN A 138 -13.35 -15.33 43.17
C ASN A 138 -13.05 -16.55 44.06
N ARG A 139 -14.07 -17.09 44.72
CA ARG A 139 -13.99 -18.30 45.54
C ARG A 139 -15.06 -19.31 45.18
N TYR A 140 -14.80 -20.58 45.46
CA TYR A 140 -15.81 -21.63 45.33
C TYR A 140 -17.01 -21.34 46.24
N SER A 141 -16.80 -20.71 47.40
CA SER A 141 -17.87 -20.28 48.29
C SER A 141 -18.87 -19.33 47.63
N ASP A 142 -18.38 -18.41 46.80
CA ASP A 142 -19.21 -17.41 46.12
C ASP A 142 -20.13 -18.10 45.10
N ILE A 143 -19.61 -19.13 44.41
CA ILE A 143 -20.40 -19.94 43.47
C ILE A 143 -21.43 -20.77 44.24
N THR A 144 -21.05 -21.43 45.34
CA THR A 144 -21.99 -22.25 46.14
C THR A 144 -23.13 -21.43 46.75
N ALA A 145 -22.91 -20.14 46.98
CA ALA A 145 -23.90 -19.22 47.55
C ALA A 145 -24.89 -18.67 46.51
N LEU A 146 -24.70 -18.93 45.21
CA LEU A 146 -25.59 -18.44 44.16
C LEU A 146 -27.00 -19.03 44.31
N SER A 147 -28.01 -18.16 44.29
CA SER A 147 -29.40 -18.56 44.10
C SER A 147 -29.71 -18.76 42.61
N PRO A 148 -30.81 -19.45 42.25
CA PRO A 148 -31.22 -19.58 40.85
C PRO A 148 -31.44 -18.23 40.13
N GLN A 149 -31.79 -17.19 40.91
CA GLN A 149 -31.94 -15.84 40.39
C GLN A 149 -30.57 -15.20 40.12
N ASP A 150 -29.60 -15.42 41.02
CA ASP A 150 -28.23 -14.96 40.83
C ASP A 150 -27.55 -15.68 39.66
N GLU A 151 -27.82 -16.98 39.46
CA GLU A 151 -27.36 -17.74 38.29
C GLU A 151 -27.83 -17.09 36.99
N ALA A 152 -29.12 -16.80 36.85
CA ALA A 152 -29.66 -16.15 35.65
C ALA A 152 -29.07 -14.74 35.40
N VAL A 153 -28.86 -13.96 36.47
CA VAL A 153 -28.21 -12.65 36.38
C VAL A 153 -26.74 -12.80 35.98
N LEU A 154 -26.05 -13.79 36.54
CA LEU A 154 -24.64 -14.07 36.27
C LEU A 154 -24.44 -14.55 34.83
N GLU A 155 -25.31 -15.44 34.34
CA GLU A 155 -25.34 -15.91 32.95
C GLU A 155 -25.48 -14.75 31.98
N GLY A 156 -26.45 -13.85 32.22
CA GLY A 156 -26.66 -12.65 31.42
C GLY A 156 -25.45 -11.71 31.42
N ARG A 157 -24.80 -11.54 32.56
CA ARG A 157 -23.58 -10.71 32.68
C ARG A 157 -22.36 -11.35 32.02
N MET A 158 -22.27 -12.68 32.04
CA MET A 158 -21.19 -13.43 31.41
C MET A 158 -21.42 -13.68 29.91
N GLY A 159 -22.62 -13.42 29.41
CA GLY A 159 -23.01 -13.67 28.02
C GLY A 159 -23.08 -15.16 27.66
N ILE A 160 -23.36 -16.02 28.64
CA ILE A 160 -23.57 -17.46 28.42
C ILE A 160 -25.08 -17.78 28.34
N ALA A 161 -25.42 -18.92 27.74
CA ALA A 161 -26.82 -19.28 27.53
C ALA A 161 -27.55 -19.43 28.88
N PRO A 162 -28.81 -18.96 28.99
CA PRO A 162 -29.59 -19.14 30.21
C PRO A 162 -29.74 -20.62 30.57
N GLY A 163 -29.54 -20.97 31.84
CA GLY A 163 -29.62 -22.34 32.35
C GLY A 163 -28.29 -23.12 32.32
N THR A 164 -27.24 -22.59 31.67
CA THR A 164 -25.93 -23.27 31.56
C THR A 164 -25.35 -23.60 32.94
N ILE A 165 -25.41 -22.66 33.90
CA ILE A 165 -24.81 -22.85 35.23
C ILE A 165 -25.49 -23.98 36.00
N ALA A 166 -26.82 -24.09 35.86
CA ALA A 166 -27.62 -25.13 36.47
C ALA A 166 -27.41 -26.48 35.77
N ASP A 167 -27.43 -26.50 34.43
CA ASP A 167 -27.26 -27.70 33.61
C ASP A 167 -25.89 -28.34 33.80
N GLU A 168 -24.84 -27.51 33.86
CA GLU A 168 -23.46 -27.94 34.13
C GLU A 168 -23.17 -28.10 35.63
N ARG A 169 -24.15 -27.85 36.51
CA ARG A 169 -24.08 -28.10 37.95
C ARG A 169 -22.90 -27.42 38.64
N TRP A 170 -22.59 -26.17 38.28
CA TRP A 170 -21.39 -25.48 38.77
C TRP A 170 -21.33 -25.39 40.31
N ARG A 171 -22.48 -25.20 40.98
CA ARG A 171 -22.55 -25.14 42.45
C ARG A 171 -22.11 -26.44 43.11
N GLU A 172 -22.50 -27.58 42.55
CA GLU A 172 -22.14 -28.88 43.10
C GLU A 172 -20.65 -29.18 42.90
N GLN A 173 -20.14 -28.84 41.72
CA GLN A 173 -18.70 -28.95 41.44
C GLN A 173 -17.87 -28.06 42.37
N ALA A 174 -18.28 -26.80 42.55
CA ALA A 174 -17.62 -25.85 43.45
C ALA A 174 -17.62 -26.36 44.90
N GLU A 175 -18.72 -26.98 45.36
CA GLU A 175 -18.79 -27.54 46.70
C GLU A 175 -17.83 -28.73 46.88
N MET A 176 -17.75 -29.64 45.91
CA MET A 176 -16.79 -30.75 45.95
C MET A 176 -15.34 -30.26 45.99
N LEU A 177 -15.00 -29.27 45.17
CA LEU A 177 -13.67 -28.67 45.13
C LEU A 177 -13.34 -27.92 46.43
N ARG A 178 -14.31 -27.22 47.02
CA ARG A 178 -14.18 -26.54 48.32
C ARG A 178 -13.91 -27.52 49.47
N GLN A 179 -14.53 -28.69 49.44
CA GLN A 179 -14.32 -29.75 50.43
C GLN A 179 -13.02 -30.55 50.20
N GLY A 180 -12.29 -30.28 49.11
CA GLY A 180 -11.03 -30.95 48.78
C GLY A 180 -11.20 -32.29 48.04
N PHE A 181 -12.41 -32.61 47.55
CA PHE A 181 -12.71 -33.83 46.82
C PHE A 181 -12.31 -33.74 45.33
N THR A 182 -11.07 -33.33 45.05
CA THR A 182 -10.59 -33.11 43.67
C THR A 182 -10.59 -34.41 42.84
N ASP A 183 -10.20 -35.54 43.43
CA ASP A 183 -10.18 -36.84 42.73
C ASP A 183 -11.57 -37.42 42.45
N GLU A 184 -12.55 -37.10 43.30
CA GLU A 184 -13.94 -37.51 43.11
C GLU A 184 -14.64 -36.62 42.08
N HIS A 185 -14.39 -35.31 42.15
CA HIS A 185 -14.84 -34.34 41.16
C HIS A 185 -14.35 -34.73 39.76
N ALA A 186 -13.05 -35.01 39.60
CA ALA A 186 -12.49 -35.44 38.33
C ALA A 186 -13.14 -36.74 37.82
N ARG A 187 -13.47 -37.70 38.68
CA ARG A 187 -14.15 -38.94 38.25
C ARG A 187 -15.60 -38.74 37.83
N ARG A 188 -16.26 -37.71 38.37
CA ARG A 188 -17.70 -37.46 38.15
C ARG A 188 -17.97 -36.52 36.99
N PHE A 189 -17.03 -35.62 36.69
CA PHE A 189 -17.22 -34.53 35.73
C PHE A 189 -16.14 -34.45 34.63
N ALA A 190 -15.09 -35.29 34.64
CA ALA A 190 -14.12 -35.35 33.53
C ALA A 190 -14.58 -36.21 32.35
#